data_AF-A0A927DNG4-F1
#
_entry.id   AF-A0A927DNG4-F1
#
_cell.length_a   1.000
_cell.length_b   1.000
_cell.length_c   1.000
_cell.angle_alpha   90.00
_cell.angle_beta   90.00
_cell.angle_gamma   90.00
#
_symmetry.space_group_name_H-M   'P 1'
#
loop_
_entity.id
_entity.type
_entity.pdbx_description
1 polymer ?
#
loop_
_entity_poly.entity_id
_entity_poly.type
_entity_poly.pdbx_seq_one_letter_code
_entity_poly.pdbx_strand_id
1 'polypeptide(L)'
;MCSGVLQFKFGKQGCQRIRYRLLQQNIDVCQALAEENPHCDVKFQVGRIEDIVSTLEENQFDLAIGLSVFHHIVHLHGVAEVRSLLERLANLTQAMILELAVKEEPLYWGKSQPEDPRELIDQCAFYRLIGRFDTHLSNISRPMYIISNHRVILPEFNQPFTSWRDSPYTGAGFAHKQSRRYYFSSEFICKFYRFSTVSCLLTDKESERNRTELAHEEAFLKSPPSGLKVPALFTAGGEWRSGMVGNGKKFPESC
;
A
#
# COMPACT_ATOMS: atom_id res chain seq x y z
N MET A 1 12.42 -8.15 18.27
CA MET A 1 12.63 -6.89 19.00
C MET A 1 12.33 -5.71 18.08
N CYS A 2 11.43 -4.81 18.47
CA CYS A 2 11.34 -3.47 17.87
C CYS A 2 10.78 -2.52 18.95
N SER A 3 11.68 -1.89 19.69
CA SER A 3 11.50 -1.30 21.01
C SER A 3 10.87 0.11 21.01
N GLY A 4 9.62 0.27 20.58
CA GLY A 4 8.94 1.59 20.62
C GLY A 4 9.39 2.65 19.60
N VAL A 5 10.57 2.49 18.98
CA VAL A 5 11.31 3.58 18.29
C VAL A 5 10.49 4.40 17.29
N LEU A 6 9.69 3.74 16.45
CA LEU A 6 8.94 4.43 15.40
C LEU A 6 7.82 5.31 15.98
N GLN A 7 7.18 4.87 17.07
CA GLN A 7 6.12 5.59 17.75
C GLN A 7 6.65 6.89 18.34
N PHE A 8 7.83 6.87 18.97
CA PHE A 8 8.48 8.06 19.51
C PHE A 8 8.90 9.04 18.41
N LYS A 9 9.42 8.55 17.28
CA LYS A 9 9.75 9.42 16.14
C LYS A 9 8.53 10.18 15.62
N PHE A 10 7.37 9.51 15.52
CA PHE A 10 6.14 10.18 15.11
C PHE A 10 5.50 11.03 16.21
N GLY A 11 5.59 10.62 17.49
CA GLY A 11 5.11 11.41 18.62
C GLY A 11 5.81 12.76 18.70
N LYS A 12 7.13 12.78 18.43
CA LYS A 12 7.91 14.03 18.30
C LYS A 12 7.47 14.94 17.16
N GLN A 13 6.71 14.41 16.19
CA GLN A 13 6.14 15.17 15.08
C GLN A 13 4.67 15.55 15.34
N GLY A 14 4.21 15.45 16.59
CA GLY A 14 2.87 15.88 17.01
C GLY A 14 1.75 14.89 16.69
N CYS A 15 2.08 13.66 16.32
CA CYS A 15 1.07 12.66 16.01
C CYS A 15 0.63 11.86 17.24
N GLN A 16 -0.68 11.67 17.39
CA GLN A 16 -1.23 10.69 18.34
C GLN A 16 -0.96 9.26 17.86
N ARG A 17 -0.54 8.39 18.78
CA ARG A 17 -0.16 7.01 18.45
C ARG A 17 -0.67 6.03 19.50
N ILE A 18 -1.19 4.91 19.01
CA ILE A 18 -1.43 3.72 19.83
C ILE A 18 -0.65 2.57 19.21
N ARG A 19 0.11 1.85 20.05
CA ARG A 19 0.83 0.66 19.64
C ARG A 19 0.37 -0.54 20.42
N TYR A 20 0.20 -1.62 19.67
CA TYR A 20 -0.15 -2.92 20.21
C TYR A 20 1.01 -3.91 20.11
N ARG A 21 1.17 -4.73 21.15
CA ARG A 21 2.13 -5.85 21.18
C ARG A 21 1.53 -7.05 21.90
N LEU A 22 1.96 -8.24 21.50
CA LEU A 22 1.55 -9.48 22.17
C LEU A 22 2.24 -9.70 23.52
N LEU A 23 3.54 -9.38 23.62
CA LEU A 23 4.35 -9.67 24.80
C LEU A 23 4.37 -8.49 25.77
N GLN A 24 4.02 -8.74 27.03
CA GLN A 24 4.01 -7.76 28.13
C GLN A 24 5.37 -7.08 28.28
N GLN A 25 6.47 -7.82 28.23
CA GLN A 25 7.82 -7.27 28.43
C GLN A 25 8.17 -6.18 27.40
N ASN A 26 7.65 -6.28 26.18
CA ASN A 26 7.85 -5.24 25.17
C ASN A 26 7.03 -3.98 25.48
N ILE A 27 5.85 -4.14 26.08
CA ILE A 27 5.00 -3.03 26.50
C ILE A 27 5.60 -2.32 27.70
N ASP A 28 6.12 -3.05 28.69
CA ASP A 28 6.76 -2.49 29.88
C ASP A 28 7.91 -1.54 29.50
N VAL A 29 8.79 -1.97 28.58
CA VAL A 29 9.87 -1.13 28.06
C VAL A 29 9.32 0.08 27.29
N CYS A 30 8.27 -0.09 26.49
CA CYS A 30 7.68 1.03 25.75
C CYS A 30 6.99 2.04 26.67
N GLN A 31 6.37 1.59 27.76
CA GLN A 31 5.73 2.44 28.76
C GLN A 31 6.78 3.22 29.55
N ALA A 32 7.87 2.57 29.99
CA ALA A 32 9.00 3.27 30.61
C ALA A 32 9.58 4.38 29.69
N LEU A 33 9.76 4.08 28.40
CA LEU A 33 10.20 5.08 27.42
C LEU A 33 9.16 6.20 27.20
N ALA A 34 7.86 5.92 27.37
CA ALA A 34 6.81 6.92 27.27
C ALA A 34 6.85 7.90 28.45
N GLU A 35 7.11 7.38 29.66
CA GLU A 35 7.28 8.18 30.86
C GLU A 35 8.48 9.12 30.76
N GLU A 36 9.57 8.68 30.11
CA GLU A 36 10.73 9.53 29.80
C GLU A 36 10.45 10.61 28.74
N ASN A 37 9.37 10.49 27.96
CA ASN A 37 9.03 11.39 26.86
C ASN A 37 7.58 11.90 26.99
N PRO A 38 7.23 12.63 28.06
CA PRO A 38 5.83 12.99 28.37
C PRO A 38 5.20 13.95 27.36
N HIS A 39 6.00 14.57 26.49
CA HIS A 39 5.54 15.43 25.40
C HIS A 39 5.07 14.63 24.17
N CYS A 40 5.30 13.32 24.13
CA CYS A 40 4.82 12.44 23.06
C CYS A 40 3.46 11.83 23.43
N ASP A 41 2.43 12.05 22.61
CA ASP A 41 1.12 11.38 22.79
C ASP A 41 1.17 9.94 22.25
N VAL A 42 1.76 9.05 23.05
CA VAL A 42 1.94 7.63 22.74
C VAL A 42 1.27 6.76 23.80
N LYS A 43 0.45 5.80 23.36
CA LYS A 43 -0.15 4.76 24.23
C LYS A 43 0.28 3.38 23.78
N PHE A 44 0.49 2.50 24.75
CA PHE A 44 0.93 1.13 24.54
C PHE A 44 -0.04 0.16 25.20
N GLN A 45 -0.52 -0.82 24.43
CA GLN A 45 -1.50 -1.81 24.89
C GLN A 45 -1.05 -3.22 24.52
N VAL A 46 -1.31 -4.16 25.43
CA VAL A 46 -1.12 -5.59 25.15
C VAL A 46 -2.34 -6.11 24.40
N GLY A 47 -2.12 -6.86 23.32
CA GLY A 47 -3.19 -7.51 22.58
C GLY A 47 -2.70 -8.24 21.33
N ARG A 48 -3.50 -9.20 20.86
CA ARG A 48 -3.31 -9.85 19.56
C ARG A 48 -3.82 -8.95 18.46
N ILE A 49 -3.11 -8.88 17.34
CA ILE A 49 -3.48 -8.01 16.21
C ILE A 49 -4.88 -8.37 15.70
N GLU A 50 -5.18 -9.66 15.67
CA GLU A 50 -6.46 -10.23 15.26
C GLU A 50 -7.63 -9.65 16.07
N ASP A 51 -7.51 -9.72 17.40
CA ASP A 51 -8.53 -9.23 18.35
C ASP A 51 -8.67 -7.71 18.25
N ILE A 52 -7.54 -7.00 18.22
CA ILE A 52 -7.53 -5.54 18.13
C ILE A 52 -8.21 -5.10 16.86
N VAL A 53 -7.80 -5.64 15.70
CA VAL A 53 -8.41 -5.28 14.42
C VAL A 53 -9.91 -5.49 14.55
N SER A 54 -10.40 -6.67 14.99
CA SER A 54 -11.84 -6.96 15.10
C SER A 54 -12.67 -5.96 15.91
N THR A 55 -12.05 -5.23 16.84
CA THR A 55 -12.71 -4.22 17.68
C THR A 55 -12.54 -2.78 17.20
N LEU A 56 -11.68 -2.55 16.19
CA LEU A 56 -11.49 -1.22 15.62
C LEU A 56 -12.75 -0.70 14.93
N GLU A 57 -13.02 0.57 15.13
CA GLU A 57 -14.06 1.34 14.47
C GLU A 57 -13.52 2.07 13.23
N GLU A 58 -14.43 2.43 12.31
CA GLU A 58 -14.05 3.14 11.09
C GLU A 58 -13.48 4.53 11.42
N ASN A 59 -12.38 4.90 10.78
CA ASN A 59 -11.71 6.19 10.97
C ASN A 59 -11.24 6.46 12.41
N GLN A 60 -11.16 5.42 13.25
CA GLN A 60 -10.50 5.51 14.56
C GLN A 60 -8.99 5.81 14.40
N PHE A 61 -8.39 5.37 13.29
CA PHE A 61 -7.00 5.64 12.94
C PHE A 61 -6.87 6.00 11.46
N ASP A 62 -6.10 7.05 11.14
CA ASP A 62 -5.79 7.38 9.74
C ASP A 62 -4.77 6.41 9.13
N LEU A 63 -3.80 5.94 9.92
CA LEU A 63 -2.66 5.16 9.44
C LEU A 63 -2.40 3.95 10.33
N ALA A 64 -2.37 2.75 9.74
CA ALA A 64 -1.85 1.54 10.38
C ALA A 64 -0.45 1.19 9.88
N ILE A 65 0.42 0.71 10.78
CA ILE A 65 1.79 0.30 10.44
C ILE A 65 2.03 -1.13 10.92
N GLY A 66 2.29 -2.04 9.99
CA GLY A 66 2.53 -3.46 10.24
C GLY A 66 3.88 -3.91 9.69
N LEU A 67 4.95 -3.70 10.47
CA LEU A 67 6.30 -4.05 10.05
C LEU A 67 6.69 -5.44 10.53
N SER A 68 6.99 -6.35 9.59
CA SER A 68 7.57 -7.66 9.88
C SER A 68 6.80 -8.45 10.94
N VAL A 69 5.46 -8.47 10.85
CA VAL A 69 4.60 -9.12 11.86
C VAL A 69 3.60 -10.12 11.29
N PHE A 70 3.03 -9.85 10.12
CA PHE A 70 1.95 -10.67 9.56
C PHE A 70 2.37 -12.09 9.19
N HIS A 71 3.64 -12.35 8.92
CA HIS A 71 4.14 -13.69 8.62
C HIS A 71 3.95 -14.68 9.78
N HIS A 72 3.94 -14.20 11.03
CA HIS A 72 3.59 -15.01 12.20
C HIS A 72 2.11 -15.41 12.19
N ILE A 73 1.23 -14.48 11.82
CA ILE A 73 -0.22 -14.71 11.76
C ILE A 73 -0.53 -15.65 10.58
N VAL A 74 0.13 -15.48 9.43
CA VAL A 74 0.02 -16.41 8.29
C VAL A 74 0.44 -17.81 8.69
N HIS A 75 1.54 -17.96 9.44
CA HIS A 75 2.00 -19.27 9.89
C HIS A 75 1.00 -19.96 10.83
N LEU A 76 0.28 -19.19 11.65
CA LEU A 76 -0.70 -19.72 12.62
C LEU A 76 -2.10 -19.96 12.04
N HIS A 77 -2.56 -19.07 11.16
CA HIS A 77 -3.96 -19.00 10.72
C HIS A 77 -4.13 -19.12 9.19
N GLY A 78 -3.03 -19.13 8.43
CA GLY A 78 -3.04 -19.25 6.99
C GLY A 78 -3.26 -17.93 6.24
N VAL A 79 -3.10 -18.00 4.92
CA VAL A 79 -3.14 -16.83 4.01
C VAL A 79 -4.53 -16.19 3.96
N ALA A 80 -5.59 -16.99 3.87
CA ALA A 80 -6.96 -16.50 3.70
C ALA A 80 -7.44 -15.64 4.88
N GLU A 81 -7.11 -16.05 6.11
CA GLU A 81 -7.42 -15.30 7.33
C GLU A 81 -6.74 -13.93 7.30
N VAL A 82 -5.44 -13.90 6.99
CA VAL A 82 -4.64 -12.68 6.98
C VAL A 82 -5.07 -11.74 5.85
N ARG A 83 -5.47 -12.27 4.69
CA ARG A 83 -6.07 -11.46 3.61
C ARG A 83 -7.31 -10.71 4.09
N SER A 84 -8.23 -11.42 4.76
CA SER A 84 -9.46 -10.84 5.28
C SER A 84 -9.18 -9.80 6.38
N LEU A 85 -8.22 -10.11 7.26
CA LEU A 85 -7.76 -9.20 8.31
C LEU A 85 -7.19 -7.89 7.74
N LEU A 86 -6.33 -7.99 6.73
CA LEU A 86 -5.69 -6.83 6.08
C LEU A 86 -6.68 -6.01 5.25
N GLU A 87 -7.63 -6.66 4.57
CA GLU A 87 -8.70 -5.96 3.86
C GLU A 87 -9.57 -5.16 4.83
N ARG A 88 -9.96 -5.77 5.95
CA ARG A 88 -10.71 -5.08 7.00
C ARG A 88 -9.92 -3.89 7.56
N LEU A 89 -8.63 -4.06 7.84
CA LEU A 89 -7.77 -2.97 8.32
C LEU A 89 -7.63 -1.84 7.28
N ALA A 90 -7.56 -2.17 5.99
CA ALA A 90 -7.53 -1.21 4.90
C ALA A 90 -8.85 -0.43 4.77
N ASN A 91 -9.99 -1.05 5.10
CA ASN A 91 -11.29 -0.38 5.13
C ASN A 91 -11.45 0.57 6.32
N LEU A 92 -10.87 0.24 7.47
CA LEU A 92 -11.00 1.05 8.68
C LEU A 92 -10.04 2.23 8.78
N THR A 93 -8.99 2.24 7.95
CA THR A 93 -7.91 3.24 7.99
C THR A 93 -7.75 3.92 6.64
N GLN A 94 -7.25 5.17 6.62
CA GLN A 94 -7.00 5.89 5.37
C GLN A 94 -5.81 5.31 4.59
N ALA A 95 -4.81 4.76 5.29
CA ALA A 95 -3.66 4.09 4.69
C ALA A 95 -3.06 3.03 5.63
N MET A 96 -2.34 2.08 5.03
CA MET A 96 -1.49 1.15 5.76
C MET A 96 -0.08 1.13 5.17
N ILE A 97 0.93 0.96 6.02
CA ILE A 97 2.31 0.66 5.61
C ILE A 97 2.69 -0.70 6.17
N LEU A 98 3.00 -1.64 5.27
CA LEU A 98 3.33 -3.02 5.62
C LEU A 98 4.71 -3.39 5.11
N GLU A 99 5.52 -4.01 5.97
CA GLU A 99 6.73 -4.72 5.55
C GLU A 99 6.43 -6.22 5.66
N LEU A 100 6.46 -6.91 4.52
CA LEU A 100 6.01 -8.29 4.42
C LEU A 100 7.23 -9.22 4.29
N ALA A 101 7.26 -10.24 5.13
CA ALA A 101 8.25 -11.30 5.00
C ALA A 101 7.91 -12.16 3.77
N VAL A 102 8.92 -12.83 3.20
CA VAL A 102 8.76 -13.58 1.96
C VAL A 102 9.06 -15.06 2.15
N LYS A 103 8.47 -15.91 1.30
CA LYS A 103 8.59 -17.37 1.38
C LYS A 103 10.02 -17.85 1.24
N GLU A 104 10.84 -17.13 0.48
CA GLU A 104 12.22 -17.48 0.18
C GLU A 104 13.15 -17.34 1.40
N GLU A 105 12.71 -16.65 2.46
CA GLU A 105 13.51 -16.52 3.68
C GLU A 105 13.79 -17.91 4.29
N PRO A 106 15.04 -18.21 4.71
CA PRO A 106 15.46 -19.53 5.18
C PRO A 106 15.03 -19.79 6.63
N LEU A 107 13.75 -19.58 6.94
CA LEU A 107 13.17 -19.70 8.28
C LEU A 107 12.01 -20.70 8.27
N TYR A 108 11.75 -21.30 9.43
CA TYR A 108 10.77 -22.39 9.56
C TYR A 108 9.36 -22.02 9.09
N TRP A 109 8.96 -20.76 9.23
CA TRP A 109 7.66 -20.24 8.83
C TRP A 109 7.58 -19.87 7.34
N GLY A 110 8.72 -19.87 6.61
CA GLY A 110 8.78 -19.50 5.19
C GLY A 110 7.86 -20.37 4.34
N LYS A 111 7.82 -21.68 4.60
CA LYS A 111 6.96 -22.63 3.88
C LYS A 111 5.45 -22.36 4.02
N SER A 112 5.03 -21.60 5.03
CA SER A 112 3.62 -21.24 5.23
C SER A 112 3.24 -19.94 4.52
N GLN A 113 4.22 -19.19 4.00
CA GLN A 113 3.97 -17.93 3.31
C GLN A 113 3.45 -18.17 1.88
N PRO A 114 2.70 -17.20 1.30
CA PRO A 114 2.29 -17.27 -0.11
C PRO A 114 3.51 -17.25 -1.05
N GLU A 115 3.32 -17.64 -2.31
CA GLU A 115 4.38 -17.57 -3.32
C GLU A 115 4.82 -16.12 -3.55
N ASP A 116 3.88 -15.18 -3.50
CA ASP A 116 4.17 -13.76 -3.54
C ASP A 116 3.51 -13.01 -2.37
N PRO A 117 4.23 -12.15 -1.63
CA PRO A 117 3.65 -11.38 -0.51
C PRO A 117 2.49 -10.47 -0.95
N ARG A 118 2.37 -10.13 -2.24
CA ARG A 118 1.25 -9.37 -2.79
C ARG A 118 -0.07 -10.15 -2.70
N GLU A 119 -0.04 -11.48 -2.60
CA GLU A 119 -1.21 -12.30 -2.29
C GLU A 119 -1.82 -11.96 -0.92
N LEU A 120 -1.17 -11.17 -0.06
CA LEU A 120 -1.80 -10.72 1.19
C LEU A 120 -2.61 -9.43 1.02
N ILE A 121 -2.38 -8.68 -0.06
CA ILE A 121 -2.87 -7.30 -0.23
C ILE A 121 -3.53 -7.03 -1.58
N ASP A 122 -3.57 -7.99 -2.51
CA ASP A 122 -4.08 -7.76 -3.85
C ASP A 122 -5.60 -7.51 -3.91
N GLN A 123 -6.34 -7.94 -2.90
CA GLN A 123 -7.75 -7.61 -2.70
C GLN A 123 -7.98 -6.14 -2.34
N CYS A 124 -6.98 -5.45 -1.79
CA CYS A 124 -7.10 -4.03 -1.46
C CYS A 124 -7.08 -3.19 -2.74
N ALA A 125 -7.79 -2.06 -2.74
CA ALA A 125 -8.01 -1.22 -3.91
C ALA A 125 -6.72 -0.64 -4.47
N PHE A 126 -5.92 0.01 -3.62
CA PHE A 126 -4.64 0.62 -3.98
C PHE A 126 -3.50 -0.02 -3.19
N TYR A 127 -2.42 -0.38 -3.87
CA TYR A 127 -1.14 -0.67 -3.21
C TYR A 127 0.04 -0.34 -4.13
N ARG A 128 1.16 0.10 -3.52
CA ARG A 128 2.41 0.44 -4.22
C ARG A 128 3.61 0.01 -3.38
N LEU A 129 4.64 -0.53 -4.03
CA LEU A 129 5.93 -0.81 -3.39
C LEU A 129 6.60 0.55 -3.09
N ILE A 130 7.01 0.77 -1.85
CA ILE A 130 7.68 2.02 -1.42
C ILE A 130 9.13 1.80 -0.97
N GLY A 131 9.56 0.54 -0.84
CA GLY A 131 10.94 0.22 -0.49
C GLY A 131 11.18 -1.28 -0.41
N ARG A 132 12.46 -1.63 -0.26
CA ARG A 132 12.93 -2.96 0.09
C ARG A 132 13.98 -2.81 1.19
N PHE A 133 13.92 -3.65 2.20
CA PHE A 133 14.80 -3.55 3.36
C PHE A 133 15.47 -4.89 3.59
N ASP A 134 16.79 -4.86 3.71
CA ASP A 134 17.56 -6.03 4.10
C ASP A 134 17.23 -6.41 5.54
N THR A 135 17.29 -7.71 5.81
CA THR A 135 17.11 -8.22 7.17
C THR A 135 18.46 -8.70 7.69
N HIS A 136 18.64 -8.67 9.00
CA HIS A 136 19.79 -9.34 9.62
C HIS A 136 19.68 -10.87 9.61
N LEU A 137 18.59 -11.42 9.06
CA LEU A 137 18.26 -12.85 9.11
C LEU A 137 18.77 -13.59 7.87
N SER A 138 18.84 -12.92 6.71
CA SER A 138 19.34 -13.47 5.45
C SER A 138 19.61 -12.36 4.44
N ASN A 139 20.22 -12.70 3.30
CA ASN A 139 20.44 -11.78 2.17
C ASN A 139 19.16 -11.49 1.36
N ILE A 140 17.99 -11.87 1.88
CA ILE A 140 16.70 -11.68 1.22
C ILE A 140 16.03 -10.45 1.81
N SER A 141 15.76 -9.47 0.95
CA SER A 141 15.11 -8.22 1.34
C SER A 141 13.59 -8.34 1.37
N ARG A 142 12.98 -7.71 2.38
CA ARG A 142 11.53 -7.64 2.55
C ARG A 142 10.96 -6.44 1.79
N PRO A 143 9.92 -6.61 0.98
CA PRO A 143 9.23 -5.49 0.35
C PRO A 143 8.37 -4.73 1.38
N MET A 144 8.40 -3.41 1.27
CA MET A 144 7.51 -2.52 2.00
C MET A 144 6.47 -1.92 1.04
N TYR A 145 5.20 -2.05 1.38
CA TYR A 145 4.07 -1.55 0.61
C TYR A 145 3.33 -0.45 1.36
N ILE A 146 2.85 0.53 0.62
CA ILE A 146 1.75 1.39 1.05
C ILE A 146 0.44 0.88 0.43
N ILE A 147 -0.62 0.81 1.22
CA ILE A 147 -1.93 0.26 0.84
C ILE A 147 -3.03 1.22 1.26
N SER A 148 -4.12 1.30 0.49
CA SER A 148 -5.33 2.04 0.87
C SER A 148 -6.56 1.51 0.13
N ASN A 149 -7.72 1.52 0.79
CA ASN A 149 -9.01 1.31 0.14
C ASN A 149 -9.76 2.62 -0.17
N HIS A 150 -9.15 3.77 0.16
CA HIS A 150 -9.82 5.08 0.09
C HIS A 150 -9.06 6.11 -0.73
N ARG A 151 -7.74 5.93 -0.93
CA ARG A 151 -6.86 6.95 -1.48
C ARG A 151 -5.89 6.41 -2.53
N VAL A 152 -5.62 7.21 -3.55
CA VAL A 152 -4.44 7.05 -4.40
C VAL A 152 -3.28 7.74 -3.68
N ILE A 153 -2.21 7.00 -3.35
CA ILE A 153 -1.09 7.54 -2.56
C ILE A 153 0.23 7.47 -3.32
N LEU A 154 0.61 8.59 -3.91
CA LEU A 154 1.81 8.83 -4.69
C LEU A 154 2.61 9.98 -4.06
N PRO A 155 3.93 10.09 -4.31
CA PRO A 155 4.78 11.10 -3.66
C PRO A 155 4.25 12.53 -3.76
N GLU A 156 3.77 12.93 -4.93
CA GLU A 156 3.24 14.28 -5.20
C GLU A 156 1.72 14.29 -5.41
N PHE A 157 1.05 13.15 -5.24
CA PHE A 157 -0.39 13.02 -5.47
C PHE A 157 -1.02 12.08 -4.45
N ASN A 158 -1.71 12.66 -3.46
CA ASN A 158 -2.41 11.93 -2.41
C ASN A 158 -3.86 12.41 -2.32
N GLN A 159 -4.76 11.73 -3.02
CA GLN A 159 -6.17 12.14 -3.14
C GLN A 159 -7.12 10.97 -2.88
N PRO A 160 -8.29 11.22 -2.24
CA PRO A 160 -9.31 10.21 -2.09
C PRO A 160 -9.93 9.85 -3.44
N PHE A 161 -10.36 8.61 -3.61
CA PHE A 161 -11.18 8.17 -4.73
C PHE A 161 -12.55 7.69 -4.23
N THR A 162 -13.57 7.83 -5.06
CA THR A 162 -14.94 7.39 -4.75
C THR A 162 -15.24 5.98 -5.24
N SER A 163 -14.55 5.54 -6.30
CA SER A 163 -14.67 4.18 -6.81
C SER A 163 -13.40 3.78 -7.56
N TRP A 164 -13.23 2.48 -7.77
CA TRP A 164 -12.12 1.94 -8.56
C TRP A 164 -12.57 0.70 -9.34
N ARG A 165 -11.81 0.34 -10.37
CA ARG A 165 -12.03 -0.86 -11.21
C ARG A 165 -10.69 -1.49 -11.59
N ASP A 166 -10.68 -2.80 -11.78
CA ASP A 166 -9.56 -3.58 -12.33
C ASP A 166 -9.69 -3.86 -13.84
N SER A 167 -10.72 -3.29 -14.47
CA SER A 167 -11.02 -3.38 -15.89
C SER A 167 -11.36 -2.01 -16.48
N PRO A 168 -10.99 -1.73 -17.75
CA PRO A 168 -11.18 -0.40 -18.35
C PRO A 168 -12.64 -0.09 -18.65
N TYR A 169 -13.46 -1.10 -18.95
CA TYR A 169 -14.89 -0.96 -19.25
C TYR A 169 -15.61 -2.29 -19.02
N THR A 170 -16.93 -2.23 -18.86
CA THR A 170 -17.78 -3.41 -18.70
C THR A 170 -17.66 -4.33 -19.92
N GLY A 171 -17.31 -5.60 -19.70
CA GLY A 171 -17.12 -6.57 -20.77
C GLY A 171 -15.71 -6.64 -21.36
N ALA A 172 -14.73 -5.88 -20.82
CA ALA A 172 -13.32 -5.97 -21.24
C ALA A 172 -12.68 -7.34 -21.00
N GLY A 173 -13.30 -8.19 -20.18
CA GLY A 173 -12.81 -9.53 -19.83
C GLY A 173 -11.41 -9.49 -19.22
N PHE A 174 -10.59 -10.48 -19.54
CA PHE A 174 -9.24 -10.65 -18.98
C PHE A 174 -8.12 -10.08 -19.87
N ALA A 175 -8.44 -9.14 -20.77
CA ALA A 175 -7.52 -8.66 -21.83
C ALA A 175 -6.17 -8.12 -21.30
N HIS A 176 -6.16 -7.57 -20.09
CA HIS A 176 -4.96 -7.02 -19.45
C HIS A 176 -4.54 -7.80 -18.20
N LYS A 177 -5.07 -9.02 -17.99
CA LYS A 177 -4.66 -9.93 -16.91
C LYS A 177 -4.63 -9.27 -15.53
N GLN A 178 -5.62 -8.41 -15.24
CA GLN A 178 -5.75 -7.65 -14.00
C GLN A 178 -4.53 -6.78 -13.63
N SER A 179 -3.67 -6.46 -14.60
CA SER A 179 -2.49 -5.63 -14.39
C SER A 179 -2.80 -4.13 -14.32
N ARG A 180 -4.02 -3.71 -14.64
CA ARG A 180 -4.40 -2.30 -14.74
C ARG A 180 -5.51 -1.98 -13.75
N ARG A 181 -5.36 -0.89 -13.01
CA ARG A 181 -6.38 -0.35 -12.12
C ARG A 181 -6.71 1.08 -12.50
N TYR A 182 -7.97 1.44 -12.30
CA TYR A 182 -8.54 2.73 -12.62
C TYR A 182 -9.26 3.25 -11.38
N TYR A 183 -8.88 4.43 -10.90
CA TYR A 183 -9.47 5.08 -9.73
C TYR A 183 -10.20 6.34 -10.16
N PHE A 184 -11.38 6.57 -9.61
CA PHE A 184 -12.31 7.62 -10.04
C PHE A 184 -12.72 8.49 -8.86
N SER A 185 -12.68 9.80 -9.07
CA SER A 185 -13.30 10.82 -8.21
C SER A 185 -14.04 11.85 -9.07
N SER A 186 -14.62 12.88 -8.45
CA SER A 186 -15.19 14.03 -9.18
C SER A 186 -14.14 14.84 -9.94
N GLU A 187 -12.90 14.87 -9.42
CA GLU A 187 -11.84 15.76 -9.90
C GLU A 187 -10.86 15.07 -10.84
N PHE A 188 -10.62 13.76 -10.67
CA PHE A 188 -9.58 13.05 -11.39
C PHE A 188 -9.95 11.60 -11.73
N ILE A 189 -9.24 11.08 -12.74
CA ILE A 189 -9.11 9.67 -13.04
C ILE A 189 -7.62 9.31 -12.93
N CYS A 190 -7.30 8.27 -12.18
CA CYS A 190 -5.95 7.73 -12.08
C CYS A 190 -5.89 6.35 -12.75
N LYS A 191 -5.06 6.23 -13.77
CA LYS A 191 -4.67 4.96 -14.38
C LYS A 191 -3.41 4.47 -13.68
N PHE A 192 -3.42 3.23 -13.19
CA PHE A 192 -2.27 2.62 -12.52
C PHE A 192 -1.99 1.25 -13.14
N TYR A 193 -0.91 1.14 -13.91
CA TYR A 193 -0.57 -0.11 -14.59
C TYR A 193 0.61 -0.77 -13.88
N ARG A 194 0.49 -2.07 -13.66
CA ARG A 194 1.53 -2.94 -13.13
C ARG A 194 2.34 -3.52 -14.28
N PHE A 195 3.63 -3.60 -14.04
CA PHE A 195 4.59 -4.22 -14.94
C PHE A 195 4.99 -5.63 -14.46
N SER A 196 4.53 -6.03 -13.27
CA SER A 196 4.53 -7.41 -12.79
C SER A 196 3.27 -7.71 -11.98
N THR A 197 2.75 -8.93 -12.10
CA THR A 197 1.58 -9.41 -11.34
C THR A 197 1.98 -10.44 -10.30
N VAL A 198 1.08 -10.70 -9.36
CA VAL A 198 1.24 -11.67 -8.25
C VAL A 198 1.51 -13.09 -8.78
N SER A 199 0.78 -13.49 -9.81
CA SER A 199 0.82 -14.82 -10.42
C SER A 199 1.70 -14.91 -11.67
N CYS A 200 2.60 -13.93 -11.88
CA CYS A 200 3.46 -13.85 -13.08
C CYS A 200 2.70 -13.99 -14.42
N LEU A 201 1.42 -13.65 -14.44
CA LEU A 201 0.55 -13.77 -15.62
C LEU A 201 0.98 -12.89 -16.78
N LEU A 202 1.62 -11.74 -16.50
CA LEU A 202 2.15 -10.86 -17.54
C LEU A 202 3.39 -11.48 -18.17
N THR A 203 3.33 -11.65 -19.49
CA THR A 203 4.51 -11.86 -20.32
C THR A 203 5.32 -10.57 -20.42
N ASP A 204 6.59 -10.66 -20.79
CA ASP A 204 7.45 -9.49 -21.03
C ASP A 204 6.84 -8.54 -22.06
N LYS A 205 6.21 -9.08 -23.11
CA LYS A 205 5.53 -8.30 -24.14
C LYS A 205 4.34 -7.50 -23.59
N GLU A 206 3.57 -8.06 -22.66
CA GLU A 206 2.44 -7.36 -22.04
C GLU A 206 2.89 -6.36 -21.00
N SER A 207 3.95 -6.67 -20.25
CA SER A 207 4.62 -5.74 -19.34
C SER A 207 5.14 -4.52 -20.12
N GLU A 208 5.83 -4.75 -21.23
CA GLU A 208 6.36 -3.69 -22.08
C GLU A 208 5.25 -2.87 -22.74
N ARG A 209 4.16 -3.53 -23.17
CA ARG A 209 2.97 -2.83 -23.68
C ARG A 209 2.40 -1.88 -22.62
N ASN A 210 2.28 -2.31 -21.36
CA ASN A 210 1.80 -1.44 -20.28
C ASN A 210 2.73 -0.23 -20.07
N ARG A 211 4.05 -0.41 -20.14
CA ARG A 211 5.03 0.70 -20.03
C ARG A 211 4.89 1.68 -21.20
N THR A 212 4.91 1.16 -22.41
CA THR A 212 4.83 1.94 -23.65
C THR A 212 3.51 2.74 -23.73
N GLU A 213 2.37 2.12 -23.41
CA GLU A 213 1.08 2.82 -23.43
C GLU A 213 1.01 3.97 -22.42
N LEU A 214 1.50 3.78 -21.19
CA LEU A 214 1.56 4.87 -20.20
C LEU A 214 2.51 5.99 -20.63
N ALA A 215 3.69 5.64 -21.16
CA ALA A 215 4.68 6.63 -21.60
C ALA A 215 4.16 7.46 -22.78
N HIS A 216 3.47 6.84 -23.74
CA HIS A 216 2.83 7.54 -24.85
C HIS A 216 1.69 8.45 -24.38
N GLU A 217 0.85 7.99 -23.44
CA GLU A 217 -0.22 8.81 -22.88
C GLU A 217 0.34 10.02 -22.12
N GLU A 218 1.36 9.83 -21.28
CA GLU A 218 2.06 10.91 -20.59
C GLU A 218 2.65 11.93 -21.58
N ALA A 219 3.39 11.47 -22.59
CA ALA A 219 4.02 12.34 -23.58
C ALA A 219 2.99 13.16 -24.37
N PHE A 220 1.89 12.53 -24.76
CA PHE A 220 0.80 13.20 -25.48
C PHE A 220 0.12 14.28 -24.62
N LEU A 221 -0.14 14.00 -23.34
CA LEU A 221 -0.81 14.95 -22.45
C LEU A 221 0.10 16.09 -21.99
N LYS A 222 1.42 15.87 -21.95
CA LYS A 222 2.41 16.93 -21.68
C LYS A 222 2.53 17.91 -22.85
N SER A 223 2.45 17.42 -24.08
CA SER A 223 2.66 18.21 -25.30
C SER A 223 1.57 17.94 -26.35
N PRO A 224 0.30 18.31 -26.08
CA PRO A 224 -0.78 18.07 -27.01
C PRO A 224 -0.63 18.91 -28.28
N PRO A 225 -1.10 18.42 -29.44
CA PRO A 225 -1.16 19.21 -30.67
C PRO A 225 -1.91 20.54 -30.47
N SER A 226 -1.43 21.61 -31.09
CA SER A 226 -2.06 22.92 -31.02
C SER A 226 -3.53 22.86 -31.46
N GLY A 227 -4.41 23.52 -30.68
CA GLY A 227 -5.85 23.54 -30.92
C GLY A 227 -6.62 22.31 -30.43
N LEU A 228 -5.95 21.24 -29.98
CA LEU A 228 -6.61 20.07 -29.42
C LEU A 228 -6.88 20.24 -27.92
N LYS A 229 -8.15 20.16 -27.52
CA LYS A 229 -8.54 20.13 -26.10
C LYS A 229 -8.26 18.74 -25.53
N VAL A 230 -7.36 18.67 -24.57
CA VAL A 230 -7.01 17.42 -23.85
C VAL A 230 -7.26 17.58 -22.35
N PRO A 231 -7.44 16.47 -21.60
CA PRO A 231 -7.45 16.50 -20.14
C PRO A 231 -6.13 17.07 -19.58
N ALA A 232 -6.21 17.79 -18.47
CA ALA A 232 -4.99 18.25 -17.79
C ALA A 232 -4.29 17.08 -17.11
N LEU A 233 -2.98 16.98 -17.29
CA LEU A 233 -2.12 16.04 -16.57
C LEU A 233 -1.83 16.58 -15.17
N PHE A 234 -2.27 15.87 -14.14
CA PHE A 234 -1.99 16.23 -12.73
C PHE A 234 -0.73 15.56 -12.21
N THR A 235 -0.55 14.28 -12.53
CA THR A 235 0.63 13.51 -12.11
C THR A 235 0.91 12.45 -13.15
N ALA A 236 2.18 12.20 -13.41
CA ALA A 236 2.64 11.01 -14.10
C ALA A 236 3.93 10.52 -13.45
N GLY A 237 4.21 9.24 -13.61
CA GLY A 237 5.46 8.66 -13.15
C GLY A 237 5.42 7.15 -13.22
N GLY A 238 6.60 6.55 -13.13
CA GLY A 238 6.74 5.11 -13.11
C GLY A 238 7.98 4.69 -12.37
N GLU A 239 7.84 3.58 -11.67
CA GLU A 239 8.95 2.82 -11.10
C GLU A 239 9.06 1.48 -11.85
N TRP A 240 10.09 0.71 -11.54
CA TRP A 240 10.36 -0.56 -12.21
C TRP A 240 9.18 -1.56 -12.20
N ARG A 241 8.28 -1.50 -11.20
CA ARG A 241 7.09 -2.38 -11.05
C ARG A 241 5.77 -1.81 -11.53
N SER A 242 5.61 -0.49 -11.65
CA SER A 242 4.31 0.12 -11.99
C SER A 242 4.46 1.56 -12.46
N GLY A 243 3.53 2.03 -13.27
CA GLY A 243 3.40 3.42 -13.65
C GLY A 243 1.98 3.94 -13.51
N MET A 244 1.84 5.25 -13.56
CA MET A 244 0.55 5.93 -13.44
C MET A 244 0.46 7.20 -14.24
N VAL A 245 -0.78 7.53 -14.59
CA VAL A 245 -1.19 8.81 -15.17
C VAL A 245 -2.48 9.22 -14.48
N GLY A 246 -2.46 10.40 -13.85
CA GLY A 246 -3.61 11.03 -13.21
C GLY A 246 -4.02 12.28 -13.98
N ASN A 247 -5.26 12.30 -14.49
CA ASN A 247 -5.78 13.40 -15.30
C ASN A 247 -7.16 13.83 -14.80
N GLY A 248 -7.55 15.07 -15.09
CA GLY A 248 -8.86 15.58 -14.67
C GLY A 248 -9.35 16.78 -15.45
N LYS A 249 -10.51 17.30 -15.03
CA LYS A 249 -11.08 18.54 -15.56
C LYS A 249 -10.37 19.74 -14.93
N LYS A 250 -9.20 20.11 -15.45
CA LYS A 250 -8.81 21.53 -15.49
C LYS A 250 -8.80 21.93 -16.96
N PHE A 251 -9.79 22.71 -17.37
CA PHE A 251 -9.65 23.44 -18.62
C PHE A 251 -8.55 24.48 -18.38
N PRO A 252 -7.48 24.53 -19.18
CA PRO A 252 -6.55 25.65 -19.09
C PRO A 252 -7.37 26.92 -19.35
N GLU A 253 -7.29 27.88 -18.44
CA GLU A 253 -7.71 29.24 -18.74
C GLU A 253 -6.93 29.65 -20.00
N SER A 254 -7.68 30.01 -21.05
CA SER A 254 -7.12 30.48 -22.30
C SER A 254 -6.13 31.62 -22.03
N CYS A 255 -4.87 31.46 -22.45
CA CYS A 255 -3.99 32.60 -22.72
C CYS A 255 -4.59 33.50 -23.81
#